data_AF-A0A0F9AKC9-F1
#
_entry.id   AF-A0A0F9AKC9-F1
#
_cell.length_a   1.000
_cell.length_b   1.000
_cell.length_c   1.000
_cell.angle_alpha   90.00
_cell.angle_beta   90.00
_cell.angle_gamma   90.00
#
_symmetry.space_group_name_H-M   'P 1'
#
loop_
_entity.id
_entity.type
_entity.pdbx_description
1 polymer ?
#
loop_
_entity_poly.entity_id
_entity_poly.type
_entity_poly.pdbx_seq_one_letter_code
_entity_poly.pdbx_strand_id
1 'polypeptide(L)'
;MNWKPIIGLVLALLLGGCSATIAGKPFDHNLMKRADKAVNDIVEAGNMARGITVDLRPLIDIAWAKYYAGNVALAEGNIEKATTYLEEAIATVSEAAELILEYYQNFSPKPLLQGGALL
;
A
#
# COMPACT_ATOMS: atom_id res chain seq x y z
N MET A 1 -34.22 29.75 -35.46
CA MET A 1 -33.60 28.53 -34.88
C MET A 1 -33.55 28.69 -33.37
N ASN A 2 -34.40 27.95 -32.66
CA ASN A 2 -34.56 28.08 -31.21
C ASN A 2 -33.50 27.18 -30.54
N TRP A 3 -32.41 27.77 -30.06
CA TRP A 3 -31.18 27.10 -29.62
C TRP A 3 -31.23 26.62 -28.16
N LYS A 4 -32.28 26.98 -27.42
CA LYS A 4 -32.51 26.62 -26.01
C LYS A 4 -32.62 25.11 -25.71
N PRO A 5 -33.23 24.24 -26.55
CA PRO A 5 -33.34 22.81 -26.24
C PRO A 5 -32.01 22.06 -26.43
N ILE A 6 -31.09 22.56 -27.27
CA ILE A 6 -29.79 21.92 -27.52
C ILE A 6 -28.85 22.12 -26.34
N ILE A 7 -28.83 23.33 -25.76
CA ILE A 7 -28.01 23.62 -24.56
C ILE A 7 -28.49 22.79 -23.36
N GLY A 8 -29.81 22.61 -23.20
CA GLY A 8 -30.36 21.76 -22.14
C GLY A 8 -29.96 20.28 -22.26
N LEU A 9 -29.93 19.75 -23.49
CA LEU A 9 -29.54 18.37 -23.75
C LEU A 9 -28.03 18.14 -23.52
N VAL A 10 -27.19 19.11 -23.89
CA VAL A 10 -25.73 19.04 -23.69
C VAL A 10 -25.36 19.18 -22.21
N LEU A 11 -26.04 20.04 -21.45
CA LEU A 11 -25.85 20.12 -19.99
C LEU A 11 -26.31 18.86 -19.26
N ALA A 12 -27.39 18.22 -19.70
CA ALA A 12 -27.85 16.95 -19.14
C ALA A 12 -26.88 15.79 -19.45
N LEU A 13 -26.19 15.81 -20.60
CA LEU A 13 -25.17 14.81 -20.94
C LEU A 13 -23.82 15.06 -20.23
N LEU A 14 -23.47 16.33 -19.97
CA LEU A 14 -22.25 16.68 -19.24
C LEU A 14 -22.37 16.50 -17.72
N LEU A 15 -23.59 16.61 -17.16
CA LEU A 15 -23.83 16.43 -15.72
C LEU A 15 -24.49 15.08 -15.36
N GLY A 16 -25.12 14.40 -16.32
CA GLY A 16 -25.89 13.18 -16.09
C GLY A 16 -25.16 11.87 -16.42
N GLY A 17 -23.89 11.94 -16.81
CA GLY A 17 -23.16 10.79 -17.37
C GLY A 17 -22.24 9.98 -16.43
N CYS A 18 -22.01 10.38 -15.17
CA CYS A 18 -20.98 9.69 -14.36
C CYS A 18 -21.15 9.63 -12.82
N SER A 19 -22.34 9.82 -12.22
CA SER A 19 -22.41 9.74 -10.74
C SER A 19 -23.56 8.95 -10.14
N ALA A 20 -24.37 8.27 -10.94
CA ALA A 20 -25.49 7.47 -10.43
C ALA A 20 -25.17 5.98 -10.16
N THR A 21 -23.90 5.63 -9.98
CA THR A 21 -23.50 4.24 -9.62
C THR A 21 -22.36 4.13 -8.60
N ILE A 22 -22.18 5.11 -7.72
CA ILE A 22 -21.44 4.88 -6.45
C ILE A 22 -22.47 4.91 -5.30
N ALA A 23 -23.48 4.04 -5.41
CA ALA A 23 -24.27 3.65 -4.27
C ALA A 23 -23.46 2.63 -3.45
N GLY A 24 -22.63 3.15 -2.54
CA GLY A 24 -22.63 2.67 -1.16
C GLY A 24 -21.87 1.40 -0.79
N LYS A 25 -20.61 1.23 -1.20
CA LYS A 25 -19.67 0.51 -0.32
C LYS A 25 -18.81 1.54 0.40
N PRO A 26 -18.94 1.67 1.74
CA PRO A 26 -18.06 2.54 2.49
C PRO A 26 -16.62 2.05 2.30
N PHE A 27 -15.69 2.99 2.10
CA PHE A 27 -14.28 2.66 2.07
C PHE A 27 -13.82 2.17 3.46
N ASP A 28 -13.02 1.10 3.48
CA ASP A 28 -12.40 0.60 4.71
C ASP A 28 -11.22 1.50 5.13
N HIS A 29 -11.50 2.46 6.00
CA HIS A 29 -10.47 3.35 6.54
C HIS A 29 -9.43 2.60 7.39
N ASN A 30 -9.75 1.40 7.90
CA ASN A 30 -8.76 0.58 8.61
C ASN A 30 -7.75 -0.02 7.66
N LEU A 31 -8.13 -0.36 6.42
CA LEU A 31 -7.19 -0.79 5.39
C LEU A 31 -6.15 0.30 5.11
N MET A 32 -6.58 1.55 4.94
CA MET A 32 -5.66 2.68 4.74
C MET A 32 -4.71 2.86 5.92
N LYS A 33 -5.21 2.83 7.16
CA LYS A 33 -4.37 2.92 8.37
C LYS A 33 -3.37 1.77 8.47
N ARG A 34 -3.78 0.55 8.13
CA ARG A 34 -2.89 -0.62 8.13
C ARG A 34 -1.81 -0.51 7.05
N ALA A 35 -2.19 -0.08 5.84
CA ALA A 35 -1.24 0.14 4.76
C ALA A 35 -0.22 1.22 5.12
N ASP A 36 -0.68 2.37 5.64
CA ASP A 36 0.17 3.46 6.11
C ASP A 36 1.14 3.00 7.21
N LYS A 37 0.63 2.27 8.22
CA LYS A 37 1.50 1.70 9.26
C LYS A 37 2.51 0.72 8.67
N ALA A 38 2.09 -0.19 7.79
CA ALA A 38 2.96 -1.20 7.20
C ALA A 38 4.12 -0.58 6.40
N VAL A 39 3.83 0.43 5.55
CA VAL A 39 4.88 1.09 4.75
C VAL A 39 5.84 1.90 5.62
N ASN A 40 5.40 2.42 6.76
CA ASN A 40 6.28 3.09 7.72
C ASN A 40 7.13 2.09 8.52
N ASP A 41 6.52 1.00 9.03
CA ASP A 41 7.20 -0.04 9.79
C ASP A 41 8.34 -0.68 8.98
N ILE A 42 8.13 -0.92 7.68
CA ILE A 42 9.16 -1.56 6.84
C ILE A 42 10.36 -0.66 6.58
N VAL A 43 10.17 0.67 6.56
CA VAL A 43 11.28 1.64 6.46
C VAL A 43 12.13 1.59 7.73
N GLU A 44 11.49 1.51 8.89
CA GLU A 44 12.20 1.35 10.16
C GLU A 44 12.94 0.01 10.20
N ALA A 45 12.28 -1.08 9.83
CA ALA A 45 12.88 -2.41 9.77
C ALA A 45 14.07 -2.46 8.78
N GLY A 46 13.94 -1.88 7.60
CA GLY A 46 15.02 -1.75 6.62
C GLY A 46 16.20 -0.93 7.13
N ASN A 47 15.95 0.12 7.93
CA ASN A 47 16.99 0.91 8.58
C ASN A 47 17.69 0.17 9.72
N MET A 48 16.99 -0.69 10.45
CA MET A 48 17.58 -1.55 11.49
C MET A 48 18.37 -2.71 10.88
N ALA A 49 17.94 -3.18 9.72
CA ALA A 49 18.56 -4.25 8.93
C ALA A 49 19.83 -3.82 8.17
N ARG A 50 20.53 -2.75 8.58
CA ARG A 50 21.81 -2.33 7.99
C ARG A 50 22.86 -3.43 8.18
N GLY A 51 23.04 -4.25 7.15
CA GLY A 51 23.89 -5.45 7.18
C GLY A 51 23.35 -6.60 6.33
N ILE A 52 22.05 -6.58 6.00
CA ILE A 52 21.46 -7.50 5.03
C ILE A 52 22.07 -7.26 3.64
N THR A 53 22.47 -8.33 2.95
CA THR A 53 23.02 -8.27 1.59
C THR A 53 21.96 -7.95 0.53
N VAL A 54 20.69 -8.25 0.83
CA VAL A 54 19.53 -7.95 0.00
C VAL A 54 19.20 -6.46 0.08
N ASP A 55 19.18 -5.80 -1.07
CA ASP A 55 18.71 -4.41 -1.17
C ASP A 55 17.18 -4.37 -1.09
N LEU A 56 16.65 -3.89 0.04
CA LEU A 56 15.21 -3.79 0.29
C LEU A 56 14.59 -2.50 -0.30
N ARG A 57 15.40 -1.55 -0.75
CA ARG A 57 14.90 -0.25 -1.24
C ARG A 57 13.87 -0.40 -2.37
N PRO A 58 14.05 -1.29 -3.37
CA PRO A 58 13.06 -1.46 -4.42
C PRO A 58 11.67 -1.87 -3.89
N LEU A 59 11.61 -2.77 -2.90
CA LEU A 59 10.34 -3.20 -2.32
C LEU A 59 9.69 -2.09 -1.50
N ILE A 60 10.49 -1.32 -0.74
CA ILE A 60 10.00 -0.17 0.02
C ILE A 60 9.42 0.89 -0.93
N ASP A 61 10.11 1.20 -2.03
CA ASP A 61 9.65 2.18 -3.02
C ASP A 61 8.35 1.71 -3.70
N ILE A 62 8.26 0.42 -4.06
CA ILE A 62 7.04 -0.16 -4.65
C ILE A 62 5.87 -0.10 -3.66
N ALA A 63 6.10 -0.40 -2.38
CA ALA A 63 5.06 -0.36 -1.36
C ALA A 63 4.51 1.06 -1.18
N TRP A 64 5.39 2.07 -1.14
CA TRP A 64 4.97 3.48 -1.12
C TRP A 64 4.23 3.91 -2.38
N ALA A 65 4.72 3.52 -3.56
CA ALA A 65 4.07 3.85 -4.82
C ALA A 65 2.63 3.31 -4.87
N LYS A 66 2.42 2.06 -4.44
CA LYS A 66 1.09 1.45 -4.34
C LYS A 66 0.22 2.14 -3.30
N TYR A 67 0.75 2.46 -2.12
CA TYR A 67 0.01 3.22 -1.11
C TYR A 67 -0.51 4.56 -1.66
N TYR A 68 0.36 5.33 -2.35
CA TYR A 68 -0.05 6.60 -2.95
C TYR A 68 -1.04 6.41 -4.10
N ALA A 69 -0.89 5.37 -4.93
CA ALA A 69 -1.86 5.04 -5.98
C ALA A 69 -3.25 4.72 -5.37
N GLY A 70 -3.29 4.05 -4.23
CA GLY A 70 -4.51 3.82 -3.46
C GLY A 70 -5.18 5.13 -3.02
N ASN A 71 -4.41 6.07 -2.49
CA ASN A 71 -4.90 7.39 -2.08
C ASN A 71 -5.44 8.21 -3.26
N VAL A 72 -4.78 8.16 -4.41
CA VAL A 72 -5.26 8.81 -5.65
C VAL A 72 -6.58 8.19 -6.10
N ALA A 73 -6.67 6.85 -6.13
CA ALA A 73 -7.90 6.16 -6.50
C ALA A 73 -9.07 6.50 -5.56
N LEU A 74 -8.82 6.71 -4.26
CA LEU A 74 -9.84 7.20 -3.33
C LEU A 74 -10.32 8.62 -3.64
N ALA A 75 -9.38 9.52 -3.96
CA ALA A 75 -9.72 10.89 -4.33
C ALA A 75 -10.56 10.94 -5.62
N GLU A 76 -10.37 9.98 -6.53
CA GLU A 76 -11.18 9.78 -7.73
C GLU A 76 -12.53 9.07 -7.46
N GLY A 77 -12.79 8.63 -6.23
CA GLY A 77 -13.99 7.85 -5.88
C GLY A 77 -13.94 6.39 -6.33
N ASN A 78 -12.81 5.91 -6.82
CA ASN A 78 -12.61 4.53 -7.26
C ASN A 78 -12.22 3.62 -6.08
N ILE A 79 -13.23 3.23 -5.29
CA ILE A 79 -13.04 2.43 -4.07
C ILE A 79 -12.42 1.07 -4.35
N GLU A 80 -12.78 0.42 -5.47
CA GLU A 80 -12.24 -0.89 -5.83
C GLU A 80 -10.74 -0.82 -6.11
N LYS A 81 -10.30 0.10 -6.98
CA LYS A 81 -8.87 0.30 -7.24
C LYS A 81 -8.11 0.71 -6.00
N ALA A 82 -8.68 1.59 -5.18
CA ALA A 82 -8.07 1.99 -3.92
C ALA A 82 -7.80 0.78 -3.01
N THR A 83 -8.80 -0.10 -2.88
CA THR A 83 -8.69 -1.32 -2.08
C THR A 83 -7.56 -2.20 -2.61
N THR A 84 -7.54 -2.47 -3.93
CA THR A 84 -6.49 -3.26 -4.57
C THR A 84 -5.10 -2.70 -4.31
N TYR A 85 -4.88 -1.41 -4.55
CA TYR A 85 -3.56 -0.81 -4.36
C TYR A 85 -3.09 -0.83 -2.90
N LEU A 86 -3.98 -0.62 -1.94
CA LEU A 86 -3.62 -0.68 -0.51
C LEU A 86 -3.31 -2.10 -0.05
N GLU A 87 -4.05 -3.11 -0.52
CA GLU A 87 -3.75 -4.52 -0.26
C GLU A 87 -2.41 -4.92 -0.88
N GLU A 88 -2.14 -4.49 -2.11
CA GLU A 88 -0.88 -4.75 -2.78
C GLU A 88 0.30 -4.06 -2.10
N ALA A 89 0.10 -2.89 -1.50
CA ALA A 89 1.13 -2.21 -0.71
C ALA A 89 1.50 -3.05 0.52
N ILE A 90 0.49 -3.55 1.24
CA ILE A 90 0.69 -4.45 2.39
C ILE A 90 1.39 -5.75 1.95
N ALA A 91 0.99 -6.34 0.82
CA ALA A 91 1.60 -7.57 0.32
C ALA A 91 3.11 -7.38 0.01
N THR A 92 3.48 -6.25 -0.60
CA THR A 92 4.90 -5.93 -0.84
C THR A 92 5.68 -5.72 0.47
N VAL A 93 5.06 -5.15 1.50
CA VAL A 93 5.67 -5.07 2.84
C VAL A 93 5.90 -6.45 3.43
N SER A 94 4.93 -7.37 3.30
CA SER A 94 5.09 -8.75 3.79
C SER A 94 6.24 -9.47 3.10
N GLU A 95 6.39 -9.32 1.79
CA GLU A 95 7.52 -9.88 1.03
C GLU A 95 8.87 -9.34 1.54
N ALA A 96 8.95 -8.02 1.78
CA ALA A 96 10.16 -7.43 2.34
C ALA A 96 10.47 -7.95 3.76
N ALA A 97 9.43 -8.15 4.59
CA ALA A 97 9.58 -8.70 5.93
C ALA A 97 10.06 -10.16 5.92
N GLU A 98 9.58 -10.98 4.97
CA GLU A 98 10.04 -12.35 4.80
C GLU A 98 11.53 -12.43 4.47
N LEU A 99 12.02 -11.55 3.58
CA LEU A 99 13.45 -11.47 3.25
C LEU A 99 14.31 -11.08 4.46
N ILE A 100 13.81 -10.15 5.29
CA ILE A 100 14.48 -9.77 6.54
C ILE A 100 14.55 -10.97 7.49
N LEU A 101 13.44 -11.69 7.67
CA LEU A 101 13.38 -12.86 8.55
C LEU A 101 14.27 -13.99 8.07
N GLU A 102 14.27 -14.29 6.77
CA GLU A 102 15.12 -15.31 6.16
C GLU A 102 16.61 -14.98 6.39
N TYR A 103 17.01 -13.72 6.20
CA TYR A 103 18.38 -13.30 6.48
C TYR A 103 18.75 -13.57 7.95
N TYR A 104 17.91 -13.18 8.91
CA TYR A 104 18.23 -13.40 10.33
C TYR A 104 18.23 -14.89 10.71
N GLN A 105 17.36 -15.71 10.12
CA GLN A 105 17.37 -17.16 10.37
C GLN A 105 18.64 -17.84 9.85
N ASN A 106 19.15 -17.38 8.71
CA ASN A 106 20.30 -18.00 8.04
C ASN A 106 21.65 -17.42 8.45
N PHE A 107 21.70 -16.16 8.90
CA PHE A 107 22.95 -15.43 9.14
C PHE A 107 23.08 -14.79 10.52
N SER A 108 22.05 -14.82 11.37
CA SER A 108 22.25 -14.47 12.77
C SER A 108 23.10 -15.55 13.43
N PRO A 109 24.27 -15.23 14.03
CA PRO A 109 24.99 -16.22 14.81
C PRO A 109 24.03 -16.72 15.88
N LYS A 110 23.76 -18.04 15.91
CA LYS A 110 23.12 -18.67 17.06
C LYS A 110 23.76 -18.06 18.31
N PRO A 111 22.98 -17.56 19.29
CA PRO A 111 23.59 -17.06 20.51
C PRO A 111 24.54 -18.15 20.99
N LEU A 112 25.76 -17.76 21.34
CA LEU A 112 26.77 -18.60 21.95
C LEU A 112 26.25 -19.08 23.33
N LEU A 113 25.19 -19.87 23.35
CA LEU A 113 24.83 -20.76 24.44
C LEU A 113 25.73 -22.00 24.43
N GLN A 114 26.99 -21.84 23.99
CA GLN A 114 28.11 -22.73 24.27
C GLN A 114 29.22 -22.00 25.04
N GLY A 115 28.93 -20.86 25.66
CA GLY A 115 29.85 -20.15 26.57
C GLY A 115 29.53 -20.34 28.06
N GLY A 116 28.82 -21.40 28.43
CA GLY A 116 28.40 -21.69 29.80
C GLY A 116 28.95 -23.01 30.34
N ALA A 117 30.18 -23.37 29.97
CA ALA A 117 30.99 -24.27 30.77
C ALA A 117 32.16 -23.44 31.29
N LEU A 118 32.08 -23.00 32.55
CA LEU A 118 33.21 -22.69 33.44
C LEU A 118 32.64 -22.19 34.78
N LEU A 119 32.33 -23.16 35.67
CA LEU A 119 32.75 -23.26 37.07
C LEU A 119 32.17 -24.55 37.66
#